data_AF-A0A561U2N4-F1
#
_entry.id   AF-A0A561U2N4-F1
#
_cell.length_a   1.000
_cell.length_b   1.000
_cell.length_c   1.000
_cell.angle_alpha   90.00
_cell.angle_beta   90.00
_cell.angle_gamma   90.00
#
_symmetry.space_group_name_H-M   'P 1'
#
loop_
_entity.id
_entity.type
_entity.pdbx_description
1 polymer ?
#
loop_
_entity_poly.entity_id
_entity_poly.type
_entity_poly.pdbx_seq_one_letter_code
_entity_poly.pdbx_strand_id
1 'polypeptide(L)'
;MTGTEERAVEAWLDFATSLRLNEGFYDEKYGVLLGALADLAEEWAELDQLPRSVVNVLVDIFPATESTASFYKRKTRQKITEAAFELHEVVQRCVAVREGT
;
A
#
# COMPACT_ATOMS: atom_id res chain seq x y z
N MET A 1 -15.83 -9.16 -0.35
CA MET A 1 -14.64 -8.46 -0.82
C MET A 1 -14.85 -8.27 -2.32
N THR A 2 -14.67 -7.06 -2.86
CA THR A 2 -14.78 -6.80 -4.30
C THR A 2 -13.52 -7.28 -5.04
N GLY A 3 -13.55 -7.35 -6.37
CA GLY A 3 -12.38 -7.75 -7.14
C GLY A 3 -11.21 -6.76 -7.02
N THR A 4 -11.50 -5.48 -6.81
CA THR A 4 -10.49 -4.44 -6.56
C THR A 4 -9.85 -4.62 -5.18
N GLU A 5 -10.66 -4.92 -4.18
CA GLU A 5 -10.20 -5.20 -2.82
C GLU A 5 -9.29 -6.44 -2.76
N GLU A 6 -9.68 -7.54 -3.41
CA GLU A 6 -8.87 -8.75 -3.49
C GLU A 6 -7.51 -8.46 -4.16
N ARG A 7 -7.52 -7.74 -5.28
CA ARG A 7 -6.31 -7.35 -6.00
C ARG A 7 -5.36 -6.51 -5.14
N ALA A 8 -5.89 -5.55 -4.38
CA ALA A 8 -5.06 -4.73 -3.50
C ALA A 8 -4.42 -5.54 -2.37
N VAL A 9 -5.17 -6.48 -1.78
CA VAL A 9 -4.65 -7.38 -0.74
C VAL A 9 -3.56 -8.30 -1.32
N GLU A 10 -3.79 -8.89 -2.49
CA GLU A 10 -2.81 -9.75 -3.16
C GLU A 10 -1.53 -8.99 -3.53
N ALA A 11 -1.68 -7.80 -4.13
CA ALA A 11 -0.56 -6.95 -4.48
C ALA A 11 0.26 -6.52 -3.25
N TRP A 12 -0.41 -6.24 -2.13
CA TRP A 12 0.25 -5.95 -0.87
C TRP A 12 1.07 -7.14 -0.38
N LEU A 13 0.46 -8.33 -0.34
CA LEU A 13 1.13 -9.54 0.14
C LEU A 13 2.37 -9.87 -0.70
N ASP A 14 2.29 -9.74 -2.03
CA ASP A 14 3.41 -10.03 -2.92
C ASP A 14 4.57 -9.04 -2.76
N PHE A 15 4.27 -7.74 -2.69
CA PHE A 15 5.27 -6.70 -2.44
C PHE A 15 5.91 -6.84 -1.05
N ALA A 16 5.10 -6.96 0.01
CA ALA A 16 5.57 -7.05 1.38
C ALA A 16 6.41 -8.31 1.62
N THR A 17 6.03 -9.45 1.03
CA THR A 17 6.80 -10.69 1.13
C THR A 17 8.20 -10.52 0.55
N SER A 18 8.32 -9.91 -0.62
CA SER A 18 9.61 -9.68 -1.28
C SER A 18 10.57 -8.83 -0.43
N LEU A 19 10.04 -7.80 0.24
CA LEU A 19 10.82 -6.96 1.15
C LEU A 19 11.22 -7.71 2.43
N ARG A 20 10.29 -8.45 3.03
CA ARG A 20 10.53 -9.18 4.29
C ARG A 20 11.49 -10.35 4.12
N LEU A 21 11.49 -11.01 2.96
CA LEU A 21 12.42 -12.09 2.63
C LEU A 21 13.79 -11.57 2.18
N ASN A 22 14.02 -10.25 2.18
CA ASN A 22 15.26 -9.62 1.75
C ASN A 22 15.63 -9.93 0.27
N GLU A 23 14.63 -10.23 -0.57
CA GLU A 23 14.82 -10.56 -1.99
C GLU A 23 15.10 -9.30 -2.83
N GLY A 24 14.54 -8.17 -2.41
CA GLY A 24 14.81 -6.88 -3.03
C GLY A 24 13.60 -5.98 -3.09
N PHE A 25 13.82 -4.76 -3.55
CA PHE A 25 12.75 -3.87 -3.96
C PHE A 25 12.43 -4.14 -5.44
N TYR A 26 11.29 -4.77 -5.70
CA TYR A 26 10.81 -5.03 -7.06
C TYR A 26 9.87 -3.91 -7.52
N ASP A 27 10.33 -3.09 -8.47
CA ASP A 27 9.56 -1.97 -9.02
C ASP A 27 8.23 -2.39 -9.63
N GLU A 28 8.16 -3.55 -10.25
CA GLU A 28 6.93 -4.09 -10.84
C GLU A 28 5.86 -4.36 -9.77
N LYS A 29 6.22 -5.08 -8.70
CA LYS A 29 5.32 -5.37 -7.57
C LYS A 29 4.86 -4.10 -6.86
N TYR A 30 5.78 -3.15 -6.72
CA TYR A 30 5.48 -1.83 -6.19
C TYR A 30 4.45 -1.08 -7.05
N GLY A 31 4.65 -1.07 -8.37
CA GLY A 31 3.73 -0.43 -9.31
C GLY A 31 2.34 -1.09 -9.33
N VAL A 32 2.28 -2.43 -9.25
CA VAL A 32 1.01 -3.18 -9.15
C VAL A 32 0.26 -2.80 -7.87
N LEU A 33 0.96 -2.70 -6.73
CA LEU A 33 0.36 -2.25 -5.48
C LEU A 33 -0.17 -0.81 -5.57
N LEU A 34 0.64 0.13 -6.10
CA LEU A 34 0.20 1.51 -6.28
C LEU A 34 -1.05 1.62 -7.15
N GLY A 35 -1.10 0.89 -8.27
CA GLY A 35 -2.26 0.84 -9.15
C GLY A 35 -3.51 0.32 -8.44
N ALA A 36 -3.39 -0.81 -7.73
CA ALA A 36 -4.51 -1.40 -7.01
C ALA A 36 -5.04 -0.51 -5.88
N LEU A 37 -4.16 0.21 -5.18
CA LEU A 37 -4.56 1.19 -4.16
C LEU A 37 -5.21 2.44 -4.79
N ALA A 38 -4.74 2.89 -5.95
CA ALA A 38 -5.38 3.99 -6.67
C ALA A 38 -6.79 3.61 -7.14
N ASP A 39 -6.97 2.41 -7.70
CA ASP A 39 -8.29 1.87 -8.07
C ASP A 39 -9.22 1.82 -6.85
N LEU A 40 -8.71 1.36 -5.69
CA LEU A 40 -9.48 1.38 -4.44
C LEU A 40 -9.88 2.80 -4.03
N ALA A 41 -8.98 3.77 -4.12
CA ALA A 41 -9.28 5.15 -3.77
C ALA A 41 -10.39 5.75 -4.64
N GLU A 42 -10.42 5.40 -5.93
CA GLU A 42 -11.49 5.81 -6.84
C GLU A 42 -12.82 5.11 -6.51
N GLU A 43 -12.79 3.79 -6.29
CA GLU A 43 -13.99 3.00 -5.95
C GLU A 43 -14.61 3.44 -4.61
N TRP A 44 -13.77 3.77 -3.64
CA TRP A 44 -14.19 4.12 -2.28
C TRP A 44 -14.48 5.61 -2.08
N ALA A 45 -14.22 6.47 -3.07
CA ALA A 45 -14.40 7.91 -2.95
C ALA A 45 -15.82 8.33 -2.50
N GLU A 46 -16.83 7.54 -2.85
CA GLU A 46 -18.23 7.80 -2.55
C GLU A 46 -18.82 6.87 -1.47
N LEU A 47 -17.99 6.06 -0.79
CA LEU A 47 -18.43 5.13 0.23
C LEU A 47 -18.29 5.70 1.64
N ASP A 48 -19.37 5.68 2.41
CA ASP A 48 -19.35 6.05 3.85
C ASP A 48 -18.88 4.91 4.75
N GLN A 49 -18.82 3.68 4.23
CA GLN A 49 -18.44 2.48 4.98
C GLN A 49 -17.42 1.67 4.19
N LEU A 50 -16.27 1.44 4.82
CA LEU A 50 -15.18 0.66 4.23
C LEU A 50 -15.11 -0.74 4.85
N PRO A 51 -14.79 -1.77 4.06
CA PRO A 51 -14.68 -3.13 4.56
C PRO A 51 -13.47 -3.29 5.48
N ARG A 52 -13.74 -3.66 6.73
CA ARG A 52 -12.72 -3.84 7.79
C ARG A 52 -11.55 -4.73 7.36
N SER A 53 -11.82 -5.79 6.60
CA SER A 53 -10.78 -6.74 6.16
C SER A 53 -9.68 -6.06 5.34
N VAL A 54 -10.06 -5.12 4.47
CA VAL A 54 -9.14 -4.40 3.59
C VAL A 54 -8.51 -3.23 4.33
N VAL A 55 -9.28 -2.51 5.17
CA VAL A 55 -8.75 -1.44 6.02
C VAL A 55 -7.64 -1.95 6.94
N ASN A 56 -7.78 -3.15 7.50
CA ASN A 56 -6.72 -3.79 8.29
C ASN A 56 -5.42 -3.98 7.49
N VAL A 57 -5.51 -4.20 6.18
CA VAL A 57 -4.33 -4.27 5.32
C VAL A 57 -3.74 -2.87 5.12
N LEU A 58 -4.57 -1.87 4.81
CA LEU A 58 -4.12 -0.50 4.57
C LEU A 58 -3.30 0.09 5.73
N VAL A 59 -3.73 -0.15 6.98
CA VAL A 59 -3.02 0.36 8.17
C VAL A 59 -1.64 -0.28 8.36
N ASP A 60 -1.42 -1.48 7.81
CA ASP A 60 -0.15 -2.19 7.92
C ASP A 60 0.87 -1.74 6.86
N ILE A 61 0.43 -1.16 5.73
CA ILE A 61 1.28 -0.89 4.57
C ILE A 61 2.50 -0.03 4.95
N PHE A 62 2.28 1.16 5.50
CA PHE A 62 3.37 2.05 5.88
C PHE A 62 4.36 1.42 6.89
N PRO A 63 3.93 0.99 8.10
CA PRO A 63 4.86 0.48 9.09
C PRO A 63 5.57 -0.80 8.64
N ALA A 64 4.89 -1.68 7.90
CA ALA A 64 5.52 -2.89 7.38
C ALA A 64 6.51 -2.61 6.25
N THR A 65 6.28 -1.62 5.38
CA THR A 65 7.25 -1.22 4.37
C THR A 65 8.45 -0.50 5.01
N GLU A 66 8.21 0.52 5.82
CA GLU A 66 9.27 1.35 6.42
C GLU A 66 10.24 0.52 7.26
N SER A 67 9.72 -0.36 8.11
CA SER A 67 10.55 -1.18 9.01
C SER A 67 11.55 -2.10 8.27
N THR A 68 11.21 -2.55 7.05
CA THR A 68 12.09 -3.40 6.24
C THR A 68 13.30 -2.65 5.70
N ALA A 69 13.26 -1.31 5.60
CA ALA A 69 14.33 -0.50 5.03
C ALA A 69 15.68 -0.71 5.77
N SER A 70 15.60 -1.01 7.07
CA SER A 70 16.76 -1.28 7.93
C SER A 70 17.61 -2.48 7.47
N PHE A 71 17.01 -3.47 6.79
CA PHE A 71 17.68 -4.67 6.28
C PHE A 71 18.54 -4.40 5.04
N TYR A 72 18.30 -3.27 4.36
CA TYR A 72 18.90 -2.97 3.07
C TYR A 72 20.03 -1.94 3.15
N LYS A 73 20.91 -1.97 2.14
CA LYS A 73 21.99 -0.99 1.94
C LYS A 73 21.42 0.38 1.58
N ARG A 74 22.19 1.45 1.82
CA ARG A 74 21.80 2.86 1.70
C ARG A 74 20.88 3.19 0.52
N LYS A 75 21.24 2.79 -0.72
CA LYS A 75 20.45 3.10 -1.92
C LYS A 75 19.06 2.46 -1.89
N THR A 76 18.99 1.16 -1.60
CA THR A 76 17.72 0.42 -1.54
C THR A 76 16.91 0.80 -0.31
N ARG A 77 17.58 1.05 0.83
CA ARG A 77 16.95 1.60 2.03
C ARG A 77 16.21 2.90 1.74
N GLN A 78 16.90 3.86 1.12
CA GLN A 78 16.31 5.14 0.75
C GLN A 78 15.07 4.95 -0.13
N LYS A 79 15.18 4.07 -1.14
CA LYS A 79 14.07 3.74 -2.02
C LYS A 79 12.87 3.13 -1.29
N ILE A 80 13.09 2.20 -0.36
CA ILE A 80 12.02 1.61 0.47
C ILE A 80 11.37 2.68 1.35
N THR A 81 12.17 3.57 1.95
CA THR A 81 11.64 4.67 2.76
C THR A 81 10.78 5.61 1.92
N GLU A 82 11.25 6.04 0.74
CA GLU A 82 10.48 6.89 -0.18
C GLU A 82 9.17 6.20 -0.61
N ALA A 83 9.23 4.91 -0.96
CA ALA A 83 8.06 4.12 -1.31
C ALA A 83 7.06 3.98 -0.15
N ALA A 84 7.53 3.86 1.09
CA ALA A 84 6.64 3.82 2.25
C ALA A 84 5.81 5.10 2.36
N PHE A 85 6.44 6.27 2.21
CA PHE A 85 5.74 7.55 2.24
C PHE A 85 4.76 7.71 1.08
N GLU A 86 5.15 7.36 -0.14
CA GLU A 86 4.24 7.40 -1.30
C GLU A 86 3.03 6.48 -1.10
N LEU A 87 3.24 5.25 -0.62
CA LEU A 87 2.15 4.33 -0.28
C LEU A 87 1.24 4.91 0.81
N HIS A 88 1.80 5.61 1.80
CA HIS A 88 1.01 6.27 2.83
C HIS A 88 0.08 7.33 2.24
N GLU A 89 0.56 8.14 1.30
CA GLU A 89 -0.26 9.14 0.61
C GLU A 89 -1.40 8.50 -0.20
N VAL A 90 -1.14 7.36 -0.86
CA VAL A 90 -2.20 6.63 -1.58
C VAL A 90 -3.22 6.01 -0.62
N VAL A 91 -2.75 5.42 0.49
CA VAL A 91 -3.63 4.89 1.54
C VAL A 91 -4.51 5.98 2.15
N GLN A 92 -3.95 7.18 2.40
CA GLN A 92 -4.73 8.32 2.89
C GLN A 92 -5.85 8.71 1.92
N ARG A 93 -5.60 8.65 0.60
CA ARG A 93 -6.65 8.89 -0.41
C ARG A 93 -7.76 7.85 -0.37
N CYS A 94 -7.46 6.59 -0.06
CA CYS A 94 -8.47 5.53 0.07
C CYS A 94 -9.46 5.79 1.22
N VAL A 95 -9.03 6.51 2.25
CA VAL A 95 -9.83 6.75 3.47
C VAL A 95 -10.13 8.24 3.68
N ALA A 96 -9.97 9.06 2.64
CA ALA A 96 -10.17 10.50 2.72
C ALA A 96 -11.61 10.81 3.09
N VAL A 97 -11.78 11.69 4.08
CA VAL A 97 -13.11 12.19 4.45
C VAL A 97 -13.54 13.22 3.42
N ARG A 98 -14.79 13.16 2.96
CA ARG A 98 -15.36 14.21 2.13
C ARG A 98 -15.37 15.51 2.93
N GLU A 99 -14.65 16.54 2.45
CA GLU A 99 -14.88 17.89 2.95
C GLU A 99 -16.26 18.32 2.44
N GLY A 100 -17.23 18.47 3.35
CA GLY A 100 -18.58 18.88 2.99
C GLY A 100 -18.58 20.29 2.41
N THR A 101 -19.05 20.43 1.17
CA THR A 101 -19.55 21.71 0.61
C THR A 101 -20.86 22.13 1.27
#